data_AF-A0A953EWF7-F1
#
_entry.id   AF-A0A953EWF7-F1
#
_cell.length_a   1.000
_cell.length_b   1.000
_cell.length_c   1.000
_cell.angle_alpha   90.00
_cell.angle_beta   90.00
_cell.angle_gamma   90.00
#
_symmetry.space_group_name_H-M   'P 1'
#
loop_
_entity.id
_entity.type
_entity.pdbx_description
1 polymer ?
#
loop_
_entity_poly.entity_id
_entity_poly.type
_entity_poly.pdbx_seq_one_letter_code
_entity_poly.pdbx_strand_id
1 'polypeptide(L)'
;MIKVSSTGALLFPHVRQRVLATFLLHPKREWYLSELARQLGCAPAHLHRELALLVKAGILRRRTEGRQVYFAPDPACPFLPELAALIRKTMGIPVILATALEPLRNRIACAFIYGSVARQQEQSGSDIDLMVVGDVTTMDLLPALAKAEKETGRPVNPTVYPVDELAEKNRQGNHFVRALLADPAKVFLIGAVDDLKEAASRRPAKAPQDKQARNRRTTGRSRR
;
A
#
# COMPACT_ATOMS: atom_id res chain seq x y z
N MET A 1 -12.64 14.30 -1.04
CA MET A 1 -11.64 13.36 -0.48
C MET A 1 -10.41 14.14 -0.05
N ILE A 2 -10.03 14.08 1.22
CA ILE A 2 -8.75 14.64 1.69
C ILE A 2 -7.63 13.80 1.06
N LYS A 3 -6.72 14.42 0.30
CA LYS A 3 -5.52 13.73 -0.19
C LYS A 3 -4.66 13.35 1.02
N VAL A 4 -4.68 12.08 1.41
CA VAL A 4 -3.94 11.53 2.56
C VAL A 4 -2.45 11.85 2.45
N SER A 5 -1.90 11.89 1.23
CA SER A 5 -0.52 12.28 0.93
C SER A 5 -0.17 13.71 1.39
N SER A 6 -1.15 14.60 1.59
CA SER A 6 -0.93 15.99 2.04
C SER A 6 -1.13 16.18 3.55
N THR A 7 -1.71 15.21 4.27
CA THR A 7 -2.08 15.40 5.69
C THR A 7 -0.85 15.33 6.61
N GLY A 8 0.08 14.41 6.33
CA GLY A 8 1.37 14.37 7.03
C GLY A 8 2.18 15.65 6.82
N ALA A 9 2.07 16.25 5.63
CA ALA A 9 2.70 17.52 5.26
C ALA A 9 2.24 18.69 6.15
N LEU A 10 0.97 18.68 6.54
CA LEU A 10 0.33 19.71 7.33
C LEU A 10 0.59 19.56 8.84
N LEU A 11 0.68 18.32 9.33
CA LEU A 11 0.77 18.03 10.77
C LEU A 11 2.18 18.21 11.36
N PHE A 12 3.23 18.06 10.55
CA PHE A 12 4.61 18.12 11.03
C PHE A 12 5.51 18.88 10.05
N PRO A 13 6.60 19.53 10.50
CA PRO A 13 7.61 20.05 9.57
C PRO A 13 8.28 18.94 8.75
N HIS A 14 8.69 19.22 7.51
CA HIS A 14 9.22 18.22 6.57
C HIS A 14 10.37 17.34 7.13
N VAL A 15 11.33 17.93 7.86
CA VAL A 15 12.41 17.14 8.48
C VAL A 15 11.87 16.24 9.60
N ARG A 16 10.95 16.74 10.42
CA ARG A 16 10.31 15.97 11.49
C ARG A 16 9.49 14.80 10.96
N GLN A 17 8.77 14.99 9.86
CA GLN A 17 8.03 13.90 9.19
C GLN A 17 8.98 12.77 8.83
N ARG A 18 10.10 13.09 8.18
CA ARG A 18 11.07 12.09 7.72
C ARG A 18 11.71 11.37 8.90
N VAL A 19 12.07 12.10 9.95
CA VAL A 19 12.58 11.51 11.20
C VAL A 19 11.55 10.56 11.83
N LEU A 20 10.30 11.01 12.03
CA LEU A 20 9.24 10.19 12.60
C LEU A 20 8.92 8.96 11.73
N ALA A 21 8.89 9.11 10.40
CA ALA A 21 8.73 8.00 9.48
C ALA A 21 9.84 6.96 9.63
N THR A 22 11.11 7.39 9.68
CA THR A 22 12.25 6.48 9.84
C THR A 22 12.18 5.67 11.14
N PHE A 23 11.85 6.32 12.26
CA PHE A 23 11.81 5.65 13.56
C PHE A 23 10.54 4.80 13.77
N LEU A 24 9.37 5.30 13.35
CA LEU A 24 8.09 4.68 13.70
C LEU A 24 7.60 3.65 12.66
N LEU A 25 8.15 3.67 11.44
CA LEU A 25 7.96 2.57 10.49
C LEU A 25 8.95 1.43 10.73
N HIS A 26 10.06 1.68 11.42
CA HIS A 26 11.09 0.67 11.76
C HIS A 26 11.47 0.70 13.25
N PRO A 27 10.53 0.44 14.17
CA PRO A 27 10.72 0.72 15.60
C PRO A 27 11.78 -0.15 16.29
N LYS A 28 12.19 -1.26 15.66
CA LYS A 28 13.24 -2.16 16.18
C LYS A 28 14.67 -1.69 15.84
N ARG A 29 14.84 -0.73 14.93
CA ARG A 29 16.15 -0.26 14.49
C ARG A 29 16.60 0.95 15.30
N GLU A 30 17.82 0.89 15.81
CA GLU A 30 18.50 2.05 16.38
C GLU A 30 19.32 2.75 15.28
N TRP A 31 19.37 4.08 15.34
CA TRP A 31 20.05 4.91 14.34
C TRP A 31 21.09 5.80 14.99
N TYR A 32 22.26 5.93 14.38
CA TYR A 32 23.23 6.96 14.76
C TYR A 32 23.09 8.20 13.87
N LEU A 33 23.46 9.36 14.42
CA LEU A 33 23.19 10.66 13.80
C LEU A 33 23.71 10.78 12.36
N SER A 34 24.94 10.33 12.09
CA SER A 34 25.57 10.48 10.79
C SER A 34 24.97 9.58 9.71
N GLU A 35 24.58 8.35 10.04
CA GLU A 35 23.85 7.47 9.12
C GLU A 35 22.47 8.04 8.82
N LEU A 36 21.75 8.50 9.84
CA LEU A 36 20.43 9.07 9.67
C LEU A 36 20.49 10.37 8.84
N ALA A 37 21.49 11.22 9.05
CA ALA A 37 21.70 12.43 8.25
C ALA A 37 21.94 12.09 6.76
N ARG A 38 22.77 11.06 6.49
CA ARG A 38 23.05 10.58 5.14
C ARG A 38 21.80 10.01 4.47
N GLN A 39 21.06 9.15 5.17
CA GLN A 39 19.84 8.54 4.65
C GLN A 39 18.75 9.58 4.38
N LEU A 40 18.61 10.57 5.26
CA LEU A 40 17.63 11.63 5.10
C LEU A 40 18.13 12.78 4.22
N GLY A 41 19.38 12.75 3.72
CA GLY A 41 19.93 13.83 2.90
C GLY A 41 19.76 15.22 3.54
N CYS A 42 19.93 15.31 4.86
CA CYS A 42 19.71 16.54 5.63
C CYS A 42 20.98 16.96 6.38
N ALA A 43 21.14 18.27 6.60
CA ALA A 43 22.29 18.80 7.33
C ALA A 43 22.28 18.27 8.78
N PRO A 44 23.41 17.75 9.31
CA PRO A 44 23.48 17.17 10.65
C PRO A 44 22.98 18.08 11.77
N ALA A 45 23.20 19.40 11.65
CA ALA A 45 22.75 20.38 12.64
C ALA A 45 21.21 20.46 12.74
N HIS A 46 20.51 20.44 11.60
CA HIS A 46 19.04 20.45 11.56
C HIS A 46 18.47 19.15 12.13
N LEU A 47 19.08 18.02 11.77
CA LEU A 47 18.68 16.71 12.29
C LEU A 47 18.88 16.63 13.80
N HIS A 48 20.04 17.08 14.29
CA HIS A 48 20.34 17.11 15.72
C HIS A 48 19.30 17.92 16.52
N ARG A 49 18.89 19.08 16.00
CA ARG A 49 17.85 19.91 16.64
C ARG A 49 16.51 19.17 16.73
N GLU A 50 16.07 18.52 15.66
CA GLU A 50 14.82 17.75 15.67
C GLU A 50 14.88 16.53 16.59
N LEU A 51 15.99 15.78 16.58
CA LEU A 51 16.19 14.66 17.48
C LEU A 51 16.20 15.10 18.95
N ALA A 52 16.85 16.20 19.27
CA ALA A 52 16.86 16.75 20.62
C ALA A 52 15.45 17.12 21.11
N LEU A 53 14.60 17.68 20.24
CA LEU A 53 13.21 17.97 20.56
C LEU A 53 12.40 16.71 20.82
N LEU A 54 12.56 15.68 19.97
CA LEU A 54 11.84 14.41 20.12
C LEU A 54 12.29 13.63 21.37
N VAL A 55 13.56 13.71 21.73
CA VAL A 55 14.08 13.15 22.99
C VAL A 55 13.53 13.91 24.19
N LYS A 56 13.53 15.24 24.14
CA LYS A 56 12.93 16.08 25.20
C LYS A 56 11.44 15.81 25.39
N ALA A 57 10.73 15.51 24.31
CA ALA A 57 9.32 15.14 24.34
C ALA A 57 9.05 13.69 24.79
N GLY A 58 10.09 12.90 25.05
CA GLY A 58 9.97 11.50 25.42
C GLY A 58 9.52 10.58 24.29
N ILE A 59 9.53 11.02 23.04
CA ILE A 59 9.13 10.20 21.87
C ILE A 59 10.30 9.29 21.45
N LEU A 60 11.52 9.83 21.51
CA LEU A 60 12.74 9.08 21.25
C LEU A 60 13.56 8.97 22.53
N ARG A 61 14.30 7.88 22.67
CA ARG A 61 15.37 7.74 23.66
C ARG A 61 16.73 7.92 23.00
N ARG A 62 17.69 8.43 23.77
CA ARG A 62 19.09 8.59 23.37
C ARG A 62 19.96 7.68 24.21
N ARG A 63 20.82 6.88 23.58
CA ARG A 63 21.80 6.01 24.24
C ARG A 63 23.19 6.34 23.72
N THR A 64 24.16 6.47 24.62
CA THR A 64 25.58 6.66 24.25
C THR A 64 26.30 5.35 24.52
N GLU A 65 27.03 4.85 23.53
CA GLU A 65 27.86 3.66 23.64
C GLU A 65 29.25 3.98 23.06
N GLY A 66 30.26 4.04 23.93
CA GLY A 66 31.58 4.57 23.58
C GLY A 66 31.50 5.99 23.04
N ARG A 67 31.95 6.20 21.80
CA ARG A 67 31.91 7.49 21.09
C ARG A 67 30.65 7.68 20.23
N GLN A 68 29.78 6.66 20.16
CA GLN A 68 28.60 6.66 19.30
C GLN A 68 27.34 7.03 20.08
N VAL A 69 26.45 7.76 19.41
CA VAL A 69 25.16 8.19 19.96
C VAL A 69 24.07 7.58 19.11
N TYR A 70 23.20 6.81 19.76
CA TYR A 70 22.08 6.10 19.19
C TYR A 70 20.76 6.74 19.59
N PHE A 71 19.81 6.67 18.68
CA PHE A 71 18.43 7.09 18.87
C PHE A 71 17.50 5.94 18.52
N ALA A 72 16.40 5.82 19.25
CA ALA A 72 15.34 4.84 19.01
C ALA A 72 14.00 5.37 19.55
N PRO A 73 12.84 4.85 19.10
CA PRO A 73 11.58 5.13 19.78
C PRO A 73 11.65 4.74 21.24
N ASP A 74 11.05 5.53 22.12
CA ASP A 74 10.98 5.21 23.55
C ASP A 74 9.70 4.41 23.87
N PRO A 75 9.79 3.12 24.24
CA PRO A 75 8.63 2.32 24.63
C PRO A 75 7.89 2.87 25.86
N ALA A 76 8.52 3.73 26.66
CA ALA A 76 7.88 4.40 27.78
C ALA A 76 6.93 5.53 27.34
N CYS A 77 6.95 5.94 26.07
CA CYS A 77 6.07 6.96 25.53
C CYS A 77 4.63 6.41 25.41
N PRO A 78 3.65 6.97 26.16
CA PRO A 78 2.32 6.38 26.27
C PRO A 78 1.51 6.47 24.97
N PHE A 79 1.77 7.47 24.13
CA PHE A 79 1.06 7.70 22.85
C PHE A 79 1.86 7.23 21.63
N LEU A 80 2.96 6.49 21.83
CA LEU A 80 3.79 5.99 20.73
C LEU A 80 3.01 5.09 19.76
N PRO A 81 2.12 4.17 20.22
CA PRO A 81 1.34 3.33 19.31
C PRO A 81 0.43 4.14 18.38
N GLU A 82 -0.24 5.17 18.90
CA GLU A 82 -1.13 6.06 18.17
C GLU A 82 -0.33 6.91 17.17
N LEU A 83 0.80 7.46 17.59
CA LEU A 83 1.69 8.23 16.72
C LEU A 83 2.24 7.35 15.59
N ALA A 84 2.66 6.13 15.90
CA ALA A 84 3.13 5.19 14.89
C ALA A 84 2.00 4.78 13.93
N ALA A 85 0.77 4.60 14.42
CA ALA A 85 -0.40 4.34 13.58
C ALA A 85 -0.72 5.52 12.65
N LEU A 86 -0.63 6.75 13.15
CA LEU A 86 -0.78 7.96 12.36
C LEU A 86 0.26 8.03 11.24
N ILE A 87 1.55 7.88 11.60
CA ILE A 87 2.66 7.91 10.63
C ILE A 87 2.52 6.80 9.59
N ARG A 88 2.13 5.57 9.96
CA ARG A 88 1.84 4.50 9.00
C ARG A 88 0.74 4.87 8.01
N LYS A 89 -0.33 5.52 8.48
CA LYS A 89 -1.46 5.93 7.63
C LYS A 89 -1.13 7.11 6.72
N THR A 90 -0.28 8.03 7.17
CA THR A 90 0.02 9.26 6.43
C THR A 90 1.32 9.22 5.63
N MET A 91 2.23 8.29 5.94
CA MET A 91 3.59 8.24 5.39
C MET A 91 4.10 6.81 5.16
N GLY A 92 3.32 5.78 5.47
CA GLY A 92 3.72 4.38 5.33
C GLY A 92 3.41 3.79 3.95
N ILE A 93 3.52 2.46 3.86
CA ILE A 93 3.29 1.64 2.66
C ILE A 93 1.99 2.02 1.91
N PRO A 94 0.84 2.25 2.56
CA PRO A 94 -0.38 2.62 1.85
C PRO A 94 -0.23 3.90 1.01
N VAL A 95 0.50 4.90 1.50
CA VAL A 95 0.68 6.16 0.76
C VAL A 95 1.61 5.97 -0.43
N ILE A 96 2.67 5.18 -0.27
CA ILE A 96 3.61 4.83 -1.34
C ILE A 96 2.85 4.09 -2.46
N LEU A 97 2.09 3.06 -2.11
CA LEU A 97 1.32 2.28 -3.09
C LEU A 97 0.20 3.09 -3.73
N ALA A 98 -0.56 3.88 -2.97
CA ALA A 98 -1.59 4.75 -3.55
C ALA A 98 -1.00 5.74 -4.55
N THR A 99 0.15 6.33 -4.24
CA THR A 99 0.86 7.25 -5.15
C THR A 99 1.37 6.54 -6.39
N ALA A 100 1.89 5.31 -6.25
CA ALA A 100 2.34 4.51 -7.37
C ALA A 100 1.19 4.11 -8.32
N LEU A 101 0.00 3.85 -7.78
CA LEU A 101 -1.20 3.46 -8.55
C LEU A 101 -1.94 4.65 -9.18
N GLU A 102 -1.65 5.89 -8.78
CA GLU A 102 -2.35 7.10 -9.26
C GLU A 102 -2.39 7.24 -10.80
N PRO A 103 -1.31 6.94 -11.57
CA PRO A 103 -1.37 7.00 -13.03
C PRO A 103 -2.40 6.05 -13.67
N LEU A 104 -2.79 4.99 -12.95
CA LEU A 104 -3.76 3.98 -13.39
C LEU A 104 -5.13 4.17 -12.74
N ARG A 105 -5.34 5.22 -11.94
CA ARG A 105 -6.53 5.43 -11.11
C ARG A 105 -7.84 5.25 -11.86
N ASN A 106 -7.94 5.77 -13.08
CA ASN A 106 -9.17 5.73 -13.90
C ASN A 106 -9.55 4.33 -14.38
N ARG A 107 -8.62 3.37 -14.33
CA ARG A 107 -8.82 1.97 -14.72
C ARG A 107 -9.08 1.06 -13.52
N ILE A 108 -8.93 1.57 -12.30
CA ILE A 108 -9.04 0.78 -11.06
C ILE A 108 -10.36 1.14 -10.36
N ALA A 109 -11.24 0.16 -10.17
CA ALA A 109 -12.46 0.32 -9.39
C ALA A 109 -12.14 0.41 -7.89
N CYS A 110 -11.33 -0.52 -7.38
CA CYS A 110 -10.77 -0.42 -6.03
C CYS A 110 -9.42 -1.12 -5.93
N ALA A 111 -8.54 -0.64 -5.05
CA ALA A 111 -7.30 -1.31 -4.69
C ALA A 111 -7.06 -1.19 -3.18
N PHE A 112 -6.60 -2.27 -2.57
CA PHE A 112 -6.38 -2.34 -1.13
C PHE A 112 -5.34 -3.39 -0.75
N ILE A 113 -4.66 -3.13 0.36
CA ILE A 113 -3.75 -4.09 0.99
C ILE A 113 -4.60 -5.05 1.85
N TYR A 114 -4.28 -6.34 1.79
CA TYR A 114 -4.88 -7.38 2.65
C TYR A 114 -3.79 -8.23 3.31
N GLY A 115 -4.18 -9.28 4.03
CA GLY A 115 -3.21 -10.22 4.62
C GLY A 115 -2.51 -9.70 5.87
N SER A 116 -1.28 -10.17 6.11
CA SER A 116 -0.52 -9.89 7.33
C SER A 116 -0.21 -8.39 7.50
N VAL A 117 0.01 -7.68 6.39
CA VAL A 117 0.24 -6.22 6.33
C VAL A 117 -0.94 -5.44 6.87
N ALA A 118 -2.12 -5.77 6.36
CA ALA A 118 -3.38 -5.19 6.78
C ALA A 118 -3.66 -5.45 8.26
N ARG A 119 -3.31 -6.65 8.75
CA ARG A 119 -3.58 -7.09 10.13
C ARG A 119 -2.54 -6.65 11.16
N GLN A 120 -1.50 -5.91 10.77
CA GLN A 120 -0.42 -5.47 11.67
C GLN A 120 0.33 -6.63 12.36
N GLN A 121 0.27 -7.84 11.78
CA GLN A 121 0.89 -9.06 12.32
C GLN A 121 2.18 -9.42 11.57
N GLU A 122 2.76 -8.46 10.86
CA GLU A 122 3.90 -8.70 9.99
C GLU A 122 5.18 -9.00 10.77
N GLN A 123 5.96 -9.92 10.20
CA GLN A 123 7.36 -10.08 10.55
C GLN A 123 8.20 -9.25 9.58
N SER A 124 9.41 -8.86 10.00
CA SER A 124 10.34 -8.15 9.13
C SER A 124 10.57 -8.96 7.84
N GLY A 125 10.21 -8.39 6.68
CA GLY A 125 10.44 -9.02 5.38
C GLY A 125 9.24 -9.76 4.77
N SER A 126 8.04 -9.72 5.37
CA SER A 126 6.84 -10.24 4.70
C SER A 126 6.57 -9.50 3.37
N ASP A 127 5.95 -10.18 2.41
CA ASP A 127 5.52 -9.56 1.16
C ASP A 127 4.29 -8.67 1.40
N ILE A 128 4.07 -7.68 0.53
CA ILE A 128 2.89 -6.81 0.59
C ILE A 128 1.82 -7.34 -0.36
N ASP A 129 0.77 -7.96 0.20
CA ASP A 129 -0.36 -8.46 -0.58
C ASP A 129 -1.27 -7.32 -1.03
N LEU A 130 -1.32 -7.08 -2.34
CA LEU A 130 -2.07 -6.00 -2.97
C LEU A 130 -3.20 -6.58 -3.81
N MET A 131 -4.45 -6.25 -3.50
CA MET A 131 -5.59 -6.53 -4.37
C MET A 131 -5.87 -5.33 -5.27
N VAL A 132 -6.03 -5.57 -6.57
CA VAL A 132 -6.44 -4.56 -7.54
C VAL A 132 -7.63 -5.08 -8.35
N VAL A 133 -8.74 -4.36 -8.32
CA VAL A 133 -9.96 -4.69 -9.06
C VAL A 133 -10.20 -3.61 -10.10
N GLY A 134 -10.28 -3.98 -11.38
CA GLY A 134 -10.47 -3.01 -12.47
C GLY A 134 -10.07 -3.51 -13.84
N ASP A 135 -10.00 -2.59 -14.79
CA ASP A 135 -9.52 -2.80 -16.17
C ASP A 135 -8.01 -2.59 -16.26
N VAL A 136 -7.27 -3.35 -15.47
CA VAL A 136 -5.79 -3.34 -15.44
C VAL A 136 -5.27 -4.76 -15.48
N THR A 137 -4.13 -4.94 -16.10
CA THR A 137 -3.40 -6.21 -16.10
C THR A 137 -2.20 -6.13 -15.14
N THR A 138 -1.64 -7.29 -14.77
CA THR A 138 -0.39 -7.33 -14.00
C THR A 138 0.74 -6.58 -14.72
N MET A 139 0.79 -6.64 -16.06
CA MET A 139 1.80 -5.95 -16.87
C MET A 139 1.68 -4.43 -16.79
N ASP A 140 0.45 -3.89 -16.72
CA ASP A 140 0.21 -2.45 -16.51
C ASP A 140 0.75 -1.97 -15.16
N LEU A 141 0.66 -2.83 -14.13
CA LEU A 141 1.06 -2.50 -12.76
C LEU A 141 2.58 -2.57 -12.53
N LEU A 142 3.30 -3.42 -13.28
CA LEU A 142 4.74 -3.69 -13.05
C LEU A 142 5.59 -2.43 -12.87
N PRO A 143 5.52 -1.40 -13.74
CA PRO A 143 6.37 -0.21 -13.58
C PRO A 143 6.07 0.57 -12.29
N ALA A 144 4.80 0.66 -11.92
CA ALA A 144 4.36 1.33 -10.70
C ALA A 144 4.80 0.56 -9.45
N LEU A 145 4.62 -0.77 -9.45
CA LEU A 145 4.97 -1.62 -8.32
C LEU A 145 6.49 -1.72 -8.13
N ALA A 146 7.28 -1.81 -9.19
CA ALA A 146 8.74 -1.85 -9.09
C ALA A 146 9.32 -0.60 -8.41
N LYS A 147 8.72 0.58 -8.68
CA LYS A 147 9.08 1.82 -7.98
C LYS A 147 8.69 1.74 -6.50
N ALA A 148 7.48 1.27 -6.20
CA ALA A 148 7.02 1.12 -4.82
C ALA A 148 7.86 0.13 -4.03
N GLU A 149 8.21 -1.03 -4.59
CA GLU A 149 9.08 -2.05 -3.97
C GLU A 149 10.45 -1.49 -3.61
N LYS A 150 11.03 -0.66 -4.49
CA LYS A 150 12.30 0.03 -4.22
C LYS A 150 12.20 1.01 -3.06
N GLU A 151 11.07 1.71 -2.94
CA GLU A 151 10.83 2.67 -1.85
C GLU A 151 10.48 2.00 -0.53
N THR A 152 9.71 0.90 -0.56
CA THR A 152 9.32 0.13 0.63
C THR A 152 10.42 -0.82 1.09
N GLY A 153 11.34 -1.20 0.20
CA GLY A 153 12.32 -2.27 0.42
C GLY A 153 11.68 -3.64 0.58
N ARG A 154 10.46 -3.83 0.08
CA ARG A 154 9.66 -5.05 0.25
C ARG A 154 8.98 -5.43 -1.06
N PRO A 155 8.95 -6.71 -1.42
CA PRO A 155 8.21 -7.17 -2.59
C PRO A 155 6.71 -6.90 -2.42
N VAL A 156 6.05 -6.56 -3.52
CA VAL A 156 4.61 -6.30 -3.59
C VAL A 156 4.00 -7.38 -4.49
N ASN A 157 3.11 -8.18 -3.93
CA ASN A 157 2.45 -9.28 -4.63
C ASN A 157 1.05 -8.84 -5.07
N PRO A 158 0.84 -8.45 -6.35
CA PRO A 158 -0.47 -8.07 -6.83
C PRO A 158 -1.34 -9.30 -7.15
N THR A 159 -2.56 -9.33 -6.63
CA THR A 159 -3.66 -10.11 -7.17
C THR A 159 -4.59 -9.17 -7.91
N VAL A 160 -4.84 -9.47 -9.19
CA VAL A 160 -5.61 -8.59 -10.08
C VAL A 160 -6.87 -9.30 -10.53
N TYR A 161 -8.03 -8.64 -10.38
CA TYR A 161 -9.29 -9.11 -10.94
C TYR A 161 -9.98 -8.06 -11.80
N PRO A 162 -10.36 -8.40 -13.04
CA PRO A 162 -11.44 -7.72 -13.73
C PRO A 162 -12.71 -7.73 -12.86
N VAL A 163 -13.50 -6.65 -12.93
CA VAL A 163 -14.72 -6.52 -12.14
C VAL A 163 -15.67 -7.71 -12.36
N ASP A 164 -15.82 -8.13 -13.61
CA ASP A 164 -16.70 -9.26 -13.97
C ASP A 164 -16.18 -10.60 -13.43
N GLU A 165 -14.85 -10.80 -13.39
CA GLU A 165 -14.24 -12.00 -12.83
C GLU A 165 -14.44 -12.07 -11.31
N LEU A 166 -14.26 -10.95 -10.60
CA LEU A 166 -14.51 -10.87 -9.16
C LEU A 166 -15.97 -11.23 -8.83
N ALA A 167 -16.91 -10.66 -9.57
CA ALA A 167 -18.34 -10.90 -9.35
C ALA A 167 -18.75 -12.35 -9.66
N GLU A 168 -18.17 -12.96 -10.71
CA GLU A 168 -18.37 -14.38 -11.01
C GLU A 168 -17.83 -15.27 -9.89
N LYS A 169 -16.59 -15.06 -9.44
CA LYS A 169 -15.99 -15.82 -8.34
C LYS A 169 -16.77 -15.68 -7.03
N ASN A 170 -17.31 -14.49 -6.76
CA ASN A 170 -18.16 -14.26 -5.59
C ASN A 170 -19.46 -15.09 -5.67
N ARG A 171 -20.13 -15.10 -6.84
CA ARG A 171 -21.34 -15.92 -7.09
C ARG A 171 -21.08 -17.42 -6.98
N GLN A 172 -19.94 -17.88 -7.47
CA GLN A 172 -19.51 -19.27 -7.33
C GLN A 172 -19.11 -19.65 -5.90
N GLY A 173 -19.09 -18.69 -4.96
CA GLY A 173 -18.74 -18.93 -3.57
C GLY A 173 -17.26 -19.24 -3.37
N ASN A 174 -16.39 -18.71 -4.23
CA ASN A 174 -14.95 -18.92 -4.12
C ASN A 174 -14.44 -18.56 -2.71
N HIS A 175 -13.74 -19.49 -2.07
CA HIS A 175 -13.31 -19.36 -0.68
C HIS A 175 -12.41 -18.13 -0.46
N PHE A 176 -11.46 -17.89 -1.38
CA PHE A 176 -10.55 -16.75 -1.29
C PHE A 176 -11.32 -15.43 -1.41
N VAL A 177 -12.20 -15.28 -2.40
CA VAL A 177 -13.00 -14.05 -2.58
C VAL A 177 -13.92 -13.80 -1.38
N ARG A 178 -14.54 -14.84 -0.81
CA ARG A 178 -15.37 -14.70 0.40
C ARG A 178 -14.54 -14.26 1.61
N ALA A 179 -13.41 -14.91 1.86
CA ALA A 179 -12.50 -14.54 2.95
C ALA A 179 -11.99 -13.10 2.77
N LEU A 180 -11.63 -12.74 1.54
CA LEU A 180 -11.22 -11.40 1.18
C LEU A 180 -12.34 -10.41 1.51
N LEU A 181 -13.56 -10.57 0.99
CA LEU A 181 -14.68 -9.66 1.23
C LEU A 181 -15.00 -9.50 2.72
N ALA A 182 -14.92 -10.59 3.50
CA ALA A 182 -15.19 -10.58 4.93
C ALA A 182 -14.09 -9.92 5.79
N ASP A 183 -12.86 -9.79 5.30
CA ASP A 183 -11.73 -9.31 6.11
C ASP A 183 -11.88 -7.83 6.53
N PRO A 184 -12.09 -7.49 7.81
CA PRO A 184 -12.23 -6.09 8.21
C PRO A 184 -10.91 -5.30 8.17
N ALA A 185 -9.75 -5.96 8.09
CA ALA A 185 -8.45 -5.32 8.22
C ALA A 185 -7.96 -4.62 6.94
N LYS A 186 -8.70 -4.71 5.82
CA LYS A 186 -8.31 -4.12 4.53
C LYS A 186 -7.91 -2.65 4.65
N VAL A 187 -6.79 -2.30 4.05
CA VAL A 187 -6.35 -0.91 3.95
C VAL A 187 -6.53 -0.44 2.51
N PHE A 188 -7.58 0.35 2.28
CA PHE A 188 -7.90 0.88 0.95
C PHE A 188 -6.91 1.96 0.52
N LEU A 189 -6.43 1.81 -0.72
CA LEU A 189 -5.56 2.74 -1.43
C LEU A 189 -6.39 3.56 -2.44
N ILE A 190 -7.30 2.86 -3.13
CA ILE A 190 -8.20 3.37 -4.15
C ILE A 190 -9.60 2.81 -3.87
N GLY A 191 -10.60 3.69 -3.85
CA GLY A 191 -11.98 3.33 -3.51
C GLY A 191 -12.17 3.08 -2.02
N ALA A 192 -13.26 2.39 -1.69
CA ALA A 192 -13.71 2.05 -0.35
C ALA A 192 -14.41 0.67 -0.34
N VAL A 193 -14.85 0.25 0.86
CA VAL A 193 -15.56 -1.02 1.06
C VAL A 193 -16.79 -1.13 0.17
N ASP A 194 -17.49 -0.02 -0.06
CA ASP A 194 -18.72 -0.03 -0.87
C ASP A 194 -18.41 -0.22 -2.36
N ASP A 195 -17.34 0.38 -2.89
CA ASP A 195 -16.87 0.12 -4.27
C ASP A 195 -16.52 -1.36 -4.48
N LEU A 196 -15.89 -1.99 -3.49
CA LEU A 196 -15.58 -3.42 -3.52
C LEU A 196 -16.85 -4.29 -3.50
N LYS A 197 -17.83 -3.94 -2.68
CA LYS A 197 -19.12 -4.64 -2.63
C LYS A 197 -19.89 -4.50 -3.94
N GLU A 198 -19.89 -3.30 -4.53
CA GLU A 198 -20.51 -3.02 -5.83
C GLU A 198 -19.84 -3.87 -6.93
N ALA A 199 -18.50 -3.82 -7.00
CA ALA A 199 -17.73 -4.62 -7.94
C ALA A 199 -18.01 -6.13 -7.80
N ALA A 200 -18.06 -6.64 -6.57
CA ALA A 200 -18.32 -8.06 -6.29
C ALA A 200 -19.79 -8.49 -6.52
N SER A 201 -20.71 -7.53 -6.63
CA SER A 201 -22.14 -7.76 -6.85
C SER A 201 -22.57 -7.49 -8.30
N ARG A 202 -21.64 -7.04 -9.16
CA ARG A 202 -21.93 -6.66 -10.54
C ARG A 202 -22.48 -7.86 -11.32
N ARG A 203 -23.62 -7.66 -11.98
CA ARG A 203 -24.10 -8.64 -12.96
C ARG A 203 -23.28 -8.47 -14.24
N PRO A 204 -22.86 -9.58 -14.88
CA PRO A 204 -22.14 -9.48 -16.13
C PRO A 204 -22.99 -8.70 -17.13
N ALA A 205 -22.38 -7.73 -17.82
CA ALA A 205 -22.97 -7.24 -19.05
C ALA A 205 -23.13 -8.45 -19.99
N LYS A 206 -24.28 -8.55 -20.68
CA LYS A 206 -24.54 -9.64 -21.66
C LYS A 206 -23.27 -9.91 -22.46
N ALA A 207 -22.78 -11.16 -22.41
CA ALA A 207 -21.60 -11.58 -23.16
C ALA A 207 -21.72 -11.11 -24.63
N PRO A 208 -20.63 -10.65 -25.27
CA PRO A 208 -20.62 -10.43 -26.71
C PRO A 208 -21.06 -11.73 -27.38
N GLN A 209 -22.22 -11.71 -28.03
CA GLN A 209 -22.69 -12.86 -28.77
C GLN A 209 -21.65 -13.25 -29.81
N ASP A 210 -21.23 -14.50 -29.68
CA ASP A 210 -20.32 -15.25 -30.51
C ASP A 210 -20.51 -14.94 -32.01
N LYS A 211 -19.56 -14.22 -32.62
CA LYS A 211 -19.51 -13.94 -34.07
C LYS A 211 -18.88 -15.12 -34.86
N GLN A 212 -18.92 -16.34 -34.35
CA GLN A 212 -18.43 -17.54 -35.08
C GLN A 212 -19.52 -18.47 -35.65
N ALA A 213 -20.77 -18.02 -35.73
CA ALA A 213 -21.84 -18.75 -36.41
C ALA A 213 -22.32 -18.07 -37.71
N ARG A 214 -21.43 -17.71 -38.64
CA ARG A 214 -21.87 -17.29 -39.99
C ARG A 214 -20.95 -17.64 -41.16
N ASN A 215 -20.13 -18.69 -41.06
CA ASN A 215 -19.34 -19.16 -42.21
C ASN A 215 -19.43 -20.67 -42.50
N ARG A 216 -20.61 -21.26 -42.29
CA ARG A 216 -20.94 -22.61 -42.79
C ARG A 216 -22.28 -22.58 -43.52
N ARG A 217 -22.34 -21.96 -44.70
CA ARG A 217 -23.43 -22.12 -45.68
C ARG A 217 -23.10 -21.41 -47.01
N THR A 218 -22.09 -21.88 -47.73
CA THR A 218 -21.98 -21.71 -49.20
C THR A 218 -20.81 -22.54 -49.74
N THR A 219 -20.96 -23.85 -49.85
CA THR A 219 -20.26 -24.68 -50.86
C THR A 219 -21.00 -26.01 -50.99
N GLY A 220 -22.15 -25.96 -51.64
CA GLY A 220 -22.86 -27.13 -52.14
C GLY A 220 -23.44 -26.80 -53.50
N ARG A 221 -23.15 -27.66 -54.48
CA ARG A 221 -23.55 -27.66 -55.90
C ARG A 221 -22.76 -26.79 -56.89
N SER A 222 -21.87 -27.44 -57.63
CA SER A 222 -22.13 -27.66 -59.06
C SER A 222 -21.55 -28.99 -59.52
N ARG A 223 -22.43 -29.84 -60.06
CA ARG A 223 -22.11 -30.99 -60.92
C ARG A 223 -22.21 -30.48 -62.35
N ARG A 224 -21.18 -30.68 -63.17
CA ARG A 224 -21.21 -31.33 -64.49
C ARG A 224 -19.83 -31.27 -65.11
#